data_AF-A0A8T0DYU1-F1
#
_entry.id   AF-A0A8T0DYU1-F1
#
_cell.length_a   1.000
_cell.length_b   1.000
_cell.length_c   1.000
_cell.angle_alpha   90.00
_cell.angle_beta   90.00
_cell.angle_gamma   90.00
#
_symmetry.space_group_name_H-M   'P 1'
#
loop_
_entity.id
_entity.type
_entity.pdbx_description
1 polymer ?
#
loop_
_entity_poly.entity_id
_entity_poly.type
_entity_poly.pdbx_seq_one_letter_code
_entity_poly.pdbx_strand_id
1 'polypeptide(L)'
;MSSFNQTVMDLRIDNVQRTDEGIYICLFSTGQQVYKRKIELNVLVPPIIYENSSSPTKVVVQERVNTVLHCKAWGVPQPTVTWYAVPVDGHQRLLNRISDPQFTIEPNQLTISNVSREHNGLYKCVATNGLERTASRIIELDVQCKQYLVRIVYYYH
;
A
#
# COMPACT_ATOMS: atom_id res chain seq x y z
N MET A 1 -53.23 0.29 -1.79
CA MET A 1 -53.21 -0.38 -3.11
C MET A 1 -51.79 -0.31 -3.64
N SER A 2 -51.00 -1.36 -3.48
CA SER A 2 -49.65 -1.46 -4.04
C SER A 2 -49.66 -2.48 -5.17
N SER A 3 -49.50 -2.00 -6.41
CA SER A 3 -49.45 -2.82 -7.61
C SER A 3 -48.12 -3.58 -7.69
N PHE A 4 -48.19 -4.91 -7.66
CA PHE A 4 -47.06 -5.79 -7.97
C PHE A 4 -46.83 -5.81 -9.49
N ASN A 5 -45.69 -5.28 -9.96
CA ASN A 5 -45.16 -5.60 -11.29
C ASN A 5 -44.14 -6.71 -11.11
N GLN A 6 -44.57 -7.93 -11.38
CA GLN A 6 -44.05 -9.17 -10.79
C GLN A 6 -43.04 -9.87 -11.72
N THR A 7 -42.02 -9.16 -12.21
CA THR A 7 -41.07 -9.71 -13.21
C THR A 7 -39.59 -9.64 -12.83
N VAL A 8 -39.24 -9.02 -11.70
CA VAL A 8 -37.85 -8.91 -11.23
C VAL A 8 -37.75 -9.34 -9.78
N MET A 9 -36.84 -10.27 -9.49
CA MET A 9 -36.43 -10.63 -8.13
C MET A 9 -35.04 -10.07 -7.88
N ASP A 10 -34.92 -9.16 -6.92
CA ASP A 10 -33.68 -8.53 -6.52
C ASP A 10 -33.25 -8.96 -5.11
N LEU A 11 -31.94 -9.15 -4.93
CA LEU A 11 -31.32 -9.34 -3.63
C LEU A 11 -30.53 -8.06 -3.31
N ARG A 12 -30.87 -7.41 -2.21
CA ARG A 12 -30.17 -6.24 -1.70
C ARG A 12 -29.54 -6.56 -0.35
N ILE A 13 -28.23 -6.34 -0.26
CA ILE A 13 -27.44 -6.46 0.98
C ILE A 13 -26.88 -5.07 1.27
N ASP A 14 -27.39 -4.42 2.30
CA ASP A 14 -26.86 -3.13 2.75
C ASP A 14 -25.70 -3.37 3.73
N ASN A 15 -24.68 -2.48 3.70
CA ASN A 15 -23.49 -2.56 4.57
C ASN A 15 -22.75 -3.91 4.51
N VAL A 16 -22.37 -4.32 3.30
CA VAL A 16 -21.69 -5.59 3.01
C VAL A 16 -20.51 -5.86 3.96
N GLN A 17 -20.53 -7.03 4.58
CA GLN A 17 -19.48 -7.55 5.46
C GLN A 17 -18.79 -8.76 4.81
N ARG A 18 -17.59 -9.09 5.30
CA ARG A 18 -16.84 -10.29 4.88
C ARG A 18 -17.63 -11.58 5.03
N THR A 19 -18.54 -11.64 6.01
CA THR A 19 -19.41 -12.79 6.26
C THR A 19 -20.50 -12.98 5.21
N ASP A 20 -20.74 -11.97 4.36
CA ASP A 20 -21.73 -12.06 3.28
C ASP A 20 -21.15 -12.75 2.03
N GLU A 21 -19.83 -12.98 1.98
CA GLU A 21 -19.16 -13.70 0.89
C GLU A 21 -19.71 -15.13 0.76
N GLY A 22 -20.03 -15.52 -0.47
CA GLY A 22 -20.52 -16.88 -0.72
C GLY A 22 -21.36 -17.01 -1.98
N ILE A 23 -21.95 -18.20 -2.13
CA ILE A 23 -22.80 -18.55 -3.27
C ILE A 23 -24.26 -18.30 -2.89
N TYR A 24 -24.88 -17.34 -3.55
CA TYR A 24 -26.30 -17.07 -3.47
C TYR A 24 -27.03 -17.83 -4.58
N ILE A 25 -28.16 -18.44 -4.23
CA ILE A 25 -28.96 -19.23 -5.17
C ILE A 25 -30.34 -18.61 -5.27
N CYS A 26 -30.66 -18.10 -6.46
CA CYS A 26 -32.01 -17.71 -6.80
C CYS A 26 -32.77 -18.94 -7.31
N LEU A 27 -33.91 -19.23 -6.70
CA LEU A 27 -34.83 -20.28 -7.10
C LEU A 27 -36.07 -19.65 -7.71
N PHE A 28 -36.42 -20.06 -8.92
CA PHE A 28 -37.64 -19.61 -9.61
C PHE A 28 -38.44 -20.83 -10.04
N SER A 29 -39.77 -20.78 -9.95
CA SER A 29 -40.62 -21.87 -10.42
C SER A 29 -41.71 -21.37 -11.36
N THR A 30 -41.98 -22.14 -12.41
CA THR A 30 -43.08 -21.92 -13.36
C THR A 30 -44.27 -22.84 -13.09
N GLY A 31 -44.35 -23.44 -11.89
CA GLY A 31 -45.39 -24.40 -11.51
C GLY A 31 -45.17 -25.83 -12.05
N GLN A 32 -44.40 -25.99 -13.12
CA GLN A 32 -44.03 -27.30 -13.68
C GLN A 32 -42.55 -27.65 -13.46
N GLN A 33 -41.69 -26.64 -13.41
CA GLN A 33 -40.24 -26.78 -13.30
C GLN A 33 -39.71 -25.80 -12.25
N VAL A 34 -38.61 -26.16 -11.59
CA VAL A 34 -37.82 -25.24 -10.75
C VAL A 34 -36.49 -24.96 -11.46
N TYR A 35 -36.20 -23.68 -11.65
CA TYR A 35 -34.95 -23.16 -12.19
C TYR A 35 -34.07 -22.64 -11.06
N LYS A 36 -32.75 -22.82 -11.20
CA LYS A 36 -31.76 -22.35 -10.23
C LYS A 36 -30.72 -21.48 -10.93
N ARG A 37 -30.44 -20.32 -10.38
CA ARG A 37 -29.31 -19.47 -10.79
C ARG A 37 -28.37 -19.28 -9.61
N LYS A 38 -27.11 -19.65 -9.78
CA LYS A 38 -26.05 -19.42 -8.80
C LYS A 38 -25.36 -18.10 -9.11
N ILE A 39 -25.07 -17.33 -8.07
CA ILE A 39 -24.33 -16.07 -8.12
C ILE A 39 -23.28 -16.15 -7.03
N GLU A 40 -22.03 -15.89 -7.37
CA GLU A 40 -20.94 -15.80 -6.42
C GLU A 40 -20.76 -14.34 -6.02
N LEU A 41 -20.89 -14.05 -4.73
CA LEU A 41 -20.62 -12.73 -4.17
C LEU A 41 -19.22 -12.76 -3.55
N ASN A 42 -18.31 -11.96 -4.10
CA ASN A 42 -16.96 -11.75 -3.55
C ASN A 42 -16.92 -10.42 -2.79
N VAL A 43 -16.38 -10.43 -1.57
CA VAL A 43 -16.30 -9.22 -0.75
C VAL A 43 -14.87 -8.67 -0.79
N LEU A 44 -14.71 -7.59 -1.56
CA LEU A 44 -13.42 -6.95 -1.75
C LEU A 44 -13.10 -5.99 -0.60
N VAL A 45 -11.83 -5.91 -0.25
CA VAL A 45 -11.35 -5.07 0.87
C VAL A 45 -10.24 -4.15 0.34
N PRO A 46 -10.42 -2.81 0.42
CA PRO A 46 -9.38 -1.86 0.07
C PRO A 46 -8.07 -2.10 0.84
N PRO A 47 -6.91 -1.65 0.31
CA PRO A 47 -5.63 -1.80 0.98
C PRO A 47 -5.62 -1.10 2.35
N ILE A 48 -4.98 -1.74 3.32
CA ILE A 48 -4.69 -1.23 4.66
C ILE A 48 -3.20 -1.46 4.93
N ILE A 49 -2.53 -0.48 5.53
CA ILE A 49 -1.13 -0.58 5.97
C ILE A 49 -1.10 -0.71 7.50
N TYR A 50 -0.46 -1.75 8.02
CA TYR A 50 -0.55 -2.12 9.46
C TYR A 50 0.03 -1.06 10.42
N GLU A 51 1.02 -0.27 10.00
CA GLU A 51 1.67 0.76 10.80
C GLU A 51 1.43 2.16 10.21
N ASN A 52 0.21 2.41 9.72
CA ASN A 52 -0.09 3.71 9.13
C ASN A 52 -0.31 4.77 10.22
N SER A 53 0.74 5.52 10.56
CA SER A 53 0.66 6.68 11.44
C SER A 53 0.41 7.98 10.66
N SER A 54 -0.27 8.95 11.28
CA SER A 54 -0.50 10.28 10.70
C SER A 54 0.80 11.08 10.51
N SER A 55 1.81 10.80 11.33
CA SER A 55 3.17 11.35 11.19
C SER A 55 4.10 10.37 10.48
N PRO A 56 5.12 10.85 9.74
CA PRO A 56 6.17 9.99 9.21
C PRO A 56 6.81 9.14 10.31
N THR A 57 7.01 7.85 10.04
CA THR A 57 7.80 7.01 10.94
C THR A 57 9.28 7.26 10.68
N LYS A 58 10.04 7.62 11.71
CA LYS A 58 11.48 7.90 11.59
C LYS A 58 12.31 6.61 11.71
N VAL A 59 13.17 6.35 10.74
CA VAL A 59 14.15 5.25 10.70
C VAL A 59 15.54 5.87 10.71
N VAL A 60 16.36 5.51 11.70
CA VAL A 60 17.73 6.01 11.82
C VAL A 60 18.70 4.90 11.45
N VAL A 61 19.62 5.17 10.52
CA VAL A 61 20.62 4.19 10.05
C VAL A 61 21.99 4.85 9.97
N GLN A 62 23.06 4.09 10.25
CA GLN A 62 24.42 4.56 10.01
C GLN A 62 24.83 4.40 8.54
N GLU A 63 25.68 5.30 8.05
CA GLU A 63 26.28 5.18 6.72
C GLU A 63 26.95 3.80 6.53
N ARG A 64 26.87 3.29 5.29
CA ARG A 64 27.44 2.00 4.84
C ARG A 64 26.78 0.76 5.45
N VAL A 65 25.67 0.91 6.16
CA VAL A 65 24.84 -0.18 6.65
C VAL A 65 23.67 -0.41 5.70
N ASN A 66 23.21 -1.65 5.57
CA ASN A 66 21.99 -1.95 4.83
C ASN A 66 20.77 -1.64 5.71
N THR A 67 19.74 -1.04 5.14
CA THR A 67 18.48 -0.76 5.86
C THR A 67 17.27 -1.26 5.09
N VAL A 68 16.18 -1.49 5.82
CA VAL A 68 14.91 -1.96 5.27
C VAL A 68 13.81 -1.03 5.74
N LEU A 69 13.05 -0.49 4.79
CA LEU A 69 11.85 0.29 5.05
C LEU A 69 10.63 -0.62 4.87
N HIS A 70 9.84 -0.80 5.94
CA HIS A 70 8.69 -1.69 5.93
C HIS A 70 7.39 -0.98 5.57
N CYS A 71 6.65 -1.56 4.64
CA CYS A 71 5.31 -1.13 4.26
C CYS A 71 4.42 -2.35 4.01
N LYS A 72 4.06 -3.04 5.10
CA LYS A 72 3.24 -4.23 5.04
C LYS A 72 1.78 -3.85 4.77
N ALA A 73 1.27 -4.26 3.62
CA ALA A 73 -0.10 -3.98 3.20
C ALA A 73 -0.95 -5.26 3.15
N TRP A 74 -2.24 -5.09 3.43
CA TRP A 74 -3.23 -6.15 3.34
C TRP A 74 -4.52 -5.64 2.70
N GLY A 75 -5.25 -6.52 2.03
CA GLY A 75 -6.49 -6.21 1.32
C GLY A 75 -6.96 -7.44 0.55
N VAL A 76 -8.14 -7.34 -0.07
CA VAL A 76 -8.68 -8.36 -0.96
C VAL A 76 -9.10 -7.71 -2.26
N PRO A 77 -8.42 -7.98 -3.39
CA PRO A 77 -7.25 -8.86 -3.55
C PRO A 77 -6.00 -8.39 -2.79
N GLN A 78 -4.98 -9.25 -2.67
CA GLN A 78 -3.71 -8.91 -2.00
C GLN A 78 -3.08 -7.67 -2.67
N PRO A 79 -2.78 -6.57 -1.93
CA PRO A 79 -2.23 -5.37 -2.52
C PRO A 79 -0.78 -5.52 -2.99
N THR A 80 -0.44 -4.75 -4.02
CA THR A 80 0.94 -4.48 -4.45
C THR A 80 1.41 -3.14 -3.88
N VAL A 81 2.69 -3.07 -3.50
CA VAL A 81 3.30 -1.85 -2.92
C VAL A 81 4.27 -1.22 -3.90
N THR A 82 4.11 0.07 -4.12
CA THR A 82 4.99 0.91 -4.95
C THR A 82 5.68 1.94 -4.08
N TRP A 83 6.97 2.19 -4.33
CA TRP A 83 7.78 3.11 -3.53
C TRP A 83 8.13 4.38 -4.30
N TYR A 84 8.17 5.49 -3.58
CA TYR A 84 8.51 6.81 -4.08
C TYR A 84 9.49 7.49 -3.12
N ALA A 85 10.49 8.19 -3.66
CA ALA A 85 11.18 9.23 -2.92
C ALA A 85 10.34 10.51 -2.98
N VAL A 86 10.30 11.25 -1.87
CA VAL A 86 9.61 12.54 -1.76
C VAL A 86 10.70 13.61 -1.54
N PRO A 87 11.23 14.21 -2.61
CA PRO A 87 12.21 15.27 -2.51
C PRO A 87 11.58 16.53 -1.92
N VAL A 88 12.43 17.49 -1.55
CA VAL A 88 12.04 18.77 -0.92
C VAL A 88 11.14 19.61 -1.82
N ASP A 89 11.23 19.44 -3.14
CA ASP A 89 10.37 20.09 -4.14
C ASP A 89 8.92 19.56 -4.14
N GLY A 90 8.65 18.46 -3.42
CA GLY A 90 7.34 17.82 -3.33
C GLY A 90 7.00 16.90 -4.51
N HIS A 91 7.85 16.80 -5.53
CA HIS A 91 7.61 15.96 -6.70
C HIS A 91 8.01 14.52 -6.43
N GLN A 92 7.02 13.66 -6.20
CA GLN A 92 7.26 12.24 -5.92
C GLN A 92 7.97 11.55 -7.08
N ARG A 93 9.12 10.95 -6.82
CA ARG A 93 9.91 10.20 -7.79
C ARG A 93 9.74 8.71 -7.56
N LEU A 94 9.19 8.01 -8.55
CA LEU A 94 9.05 6.56 -8.51
C LEU A 94 10.41 5.89 -8.32
N LEU A 95 10.49 4.98 -7.36
CA LEU A 95 11.66 4.14 -7.14
C LEU A 95 11.49 2.84 -7.90
N ASN A 96 12.54 2.46 -8.63
CA ASN A 96 12.66 1.17 -9.29
C ASN A 96 14.13 0.73 -9.28
N ARG A 97 14.41 -0.53 -9.64
CA ARG A 97 15.79 -1.04 -9.69
C ARG A 97 16.72 -0.28 -10.65
N ILE A 98 16.16 0.46 -11.62
CA ILE A 98 16.91 1.27 -12.58
C ILE A 98 17.34 2.61 -11.94
N SER A 99 16.52 3.14 -11.02
CA SER A 99 16.73 4.45 -10.41
C SER A 99 17.91 4.51 -9.44
N ASP A 100 18.23 3.40 -8.77
CA ASP A 100 19.42 3.23 -7.95
C ASP A 100 19.72 1.72 -7.79
N PRO A 101 20.92 1.24 -8.15
CA PRO A 101 21.27 -0.18 -7.97
C PRO A 101 21.29 -0.63 -6.50
N GLN A 102 21.35 0.30 -5.54
CA GLN A 102 21.27 -0.01 -4.11
C GLN A 102 19.84 -0.32 -3.64
N PHE A 103 18.82 0.02 -4.45
CA PHE A 103 17.42 -0.24 -4.11
C PHE A 103 16.96 -1.63 -4.56
N THR A 104 16.50 -2.41 -3.60
CA THR A 104 15.80 -3.68 -3.84
C THR A 104 14.37 -3.56 -3.33
N ILE A 105 13.40 -3.55 -4.26
CA ILE A 105 11.98 -3.48 -3.94
C ILE A 105 11.41 -4.89 -3.89
N GLU A 106 10.77 -5.20 -2.78
CA GLU A 106 10.05 -6.43 -2.51
C GLU A 106 8.60 -6.12 -2.12
N PRO A 107 7.66 -7.09 -2.15
CA PRO A 107 6.23 -6.81 -2.04
C PRO A 107 5.77 -5.97 -0.84
N ASN A 108 6.51 -6.00 0.28
CA ASN A 108 6.16 -5.26 1.50
C ASN A 108 7.32 -4.42 2.06
N GLN A 109 8.43 -4.29 1.31
CA GLN A 109 9.61 -3.59 1.81
C GLN A 109 10.50 -3.04 0.71
N LEU A 110 11.23 -1.97 1.05
CA LEU A 110 12.33 -1.43 0.27
C LEU A 110 13.62 -1.64 1.06
N THR A 111 14.54 -2.41 0.49
CA THR A 111 15.89 -2.56 1.02
C THR A 111 16.82 -1.59 0.31
N ILE A 112 17.61 -0.85 1.08
CA ILE A 112 18.66 0.05 0.59
C ILE A 112 19.99 -0.51 1.10
N SER A 113 20.84 -0.98 0.20
CA SER A 113 22.17 -1.47 0.54
C SER A 113 23.19 -0.34 0.63
N ASN A 114 24.20 -0.50 1.49
CA ASN A 114 25.33 0.43 1.62
C ASN A 114 24.91 1.91 1.70
N VAL A 115 23.99 2.24 2.61
CA VAL A 115 23.33 3.55 2.67
C VAL A 115 24.35 4.71 2.76
N SER A 116 24.28 5.67 1.83
CA SER A 116 24.95 6.97 1.88
C SER A 116 23.99 8.12 2.28
N ARG A 117 24.53 9.31 2.53
CA ARG A 117 23.75 10.54 2.82
C ARG A 117 22.76 10.94 1.74
N GLU A 118 23.01 10.55 0.50
CA GLU A 118 22.13 10.85 -0.64
C GLU A 118 20.77 10.13 -0.52
N HIS A 119 20.68 9.09 0.31
CA HIS A 119 19.42 8.41 0.62
C HIS A 119 18.66 9.05 1.79
N ASN A 120 19.19 10.11 2.41
CA ASN A 120 18.45 10.80 3.47
C ASN A 120 17.20 11.47 2.88
N GLY A 121 16.06 11.30 3.55
CA GLY A 121 14.83 11.99 3.17
C GLY A 121 13.55 11.20 3.43
N LEU A 122 12.47 11.65 2.79
CA LEU A 122 11.16 11.05 2.94
C LEU A 122 10.89 10.02 1.84
N TYR A 123 10.40 8.86 2.23
CA TYR A 123 9.99 7.77 1.36
C TYR A 123 8.50 7.52 1.54
N LYS A 124 7.76 7.45 0.44
CA LYS A 124 6.33 7.12 0.45
C LYS A 124 6.13 5.76 -0.19
N CYS A 125 5.45 4.87 0.52
CA CYS A 125 4.92 3.66 -0.07
C CYS A 125 3.42 3.83 -0.35
N VAL A 126 2.96 3.29 -1.47
CA VAL A 126 1.56 3.29 -1.89
C VAL A 126 1.13 1.86 -2.18
N ALA A 127 0.07 1.41 -1.50
CA ALA A 127 -0.53 0.11 -1.65
C ALA A 127 -1.82 0.21 -2.47
N THR A 128 -1.93 -0.62 -3.51
CA THR A 128 -3.11 -0.75 -4.37
C THR A 128 -3.48 -2.21 -4.60
N ASN A 129 -4.77 -2.52 -4.70
CA ASN A 129 -5.24 -3.83 -5.13
C ASN A 129 -6.25 -3.75 -6.28
N GLY A 130 -6.19 -2.66 -7.05
CA GLY A 130 -7.10 -2.40 -8.17
C GLY A 130 -8.45 -1.77 -7.78
N LEU A 131 -8.71 -1.60 -6.49
CA LEU A 131 -9.84 -0.80 -6.00
C LEU A 131 -9.50 0.70 -6.03
N GLU A 132 -10.54 1.54 -6.04
CA GLU A 132 -10.42 3.01 -6.07
C GLU A 132 -9.66 3.57 -4.86
N ARG A 133 -9.94 3.02 -3.66
CA ARG A 133 -9.25 3.44 -2.44
C ARG A 133 -7.87 2.80 -2.37
N THR A 134 -6.86 3.63 -2.14
CA THR A 134 -5.47 3.22 -1.89
C THR A 134 -5.07 3.54 -0.46
N ALA A 135 -4.01 2.90 0.03
CA ALA A 135 -3.37 3.26 1.29
C ALA A 135 -1.94 3.73 1.03
N SER A 136 -1.46 4.69 1.81
CA SER A 136 -0.06 5.13 1.72
C SER A 136 0.51 5.47 3.09
N ARG A 137 1.82 5.27 3.24
CA ARG A 137 2.58 5.62 4.46
C ARG A 137 3.84 6.38 4.06
N ILE A 138 4.23 7.35 4.87
CA ILE A 138 5.47 8.11 4.73
C ILE A 138 6.46 7.68 5.83
N ILE A 139 7.72 7.51 5.44
CA ILE A 139 8.84 7.10 6.29
C ILE A 139 9.95 8.13 6.13
N GLU A 140 10.49 8.63 7.23
CA GLU A 140 11.67 9.50 7.25
C GLU A 140 12.91 8.65 7.48
N LEU A 141 13.81 8.60 6.50
CA LEU A 141 15.10 7.93 6.62
C LEU A 141 16.18 8.95 7.00
N ASP A 142 16.70 8.82 8.21
CA ASP A 142 17.75 9.66 8.76
C ASP A 142 19.08 8.89 8.75
N VAL A 143 19.98 9.29 7.85
CA VAL A 143 21.29 8.67 7.65
C VAL A 143 22.34 9.38 8.51
N GLN A 144 22.82 8.68 9.53
CA GLN A 144 23.83 9.14 10.47
C GLN A 144 25.24 8.83 9.98
N CYS A 145 26.09 9.84 9.97
CA CYS A 145 27.51 9.69 9.61
C CYS A 145 28.39 9.59 10.86
N LYS A 146 29.56 8.96 10.73
CA LYS A 146 30.63 9.20 11.72
C LYS A 146 31.14 10.63 11.52
N GLN A 147 30.79 11.52 12.43
CA GLN A 147 31.27 12.89 12.43
C GLN A 147 32.78 12.90 12.68
N TYR A 148 33.57 13.30 11.70
CA TYR A 148 34.98 13.62 11.88
C TYR A 148 35.12 15.12 12.14
N LEU A 149 35.83 15.50 13.20
CA LEU A 149 36.15 16.90 13.47
C LEU A 149 37.14 17.40 12.40
N VAL A 150 36.69 18.30 11.52
CA VAL A 150 37.58 18.98 10.58
C VAL A 150 38.26 20.12 11.31
N ARG A 151 39.57 19.99 11.58
CA ARG A 151 40.37 21.09 12.12
C ARG A 151 40.76 22.01 10.96
N ILE A 152 40.08 23.14 10.84
CA ILE A 152 40.49 24.20 9.91
C ILE A 152 41.69 24.92 10.56
N VAL A 153 42.86 24.83 9.94
CA VAL A 153 44.05 25.59 10.34
C VAL A 153 44.24 26.70 9.32
N TYR A 154 44.11 27.95 9.76
CA TYR A 154 44.47 29.11 8.97
C TYR A 154 45.96 29.38 9.13
N TYR A 155 46.67 29.51 8.01
CA TYR A 155 48.03 30.06 7.99
C TYR A 155 47.92 31.50 7.50
N TYR A 156 48.39 32.44 8.31
CA TYR A 156 48.64 33.80 7.88
C TYR A 156 50.09 33.85 7.39
N HIS A 157 50.30 34.37 6.17
CA HIS A 157 51.62 34.73 5.65
C HIS A 157 51.95 36.16 6.04
#